data_AF-A0A2N9LNB5-F1
#
_entry.id   AF-A0A2N9LNB5-F1
#
_cell.length_a   1.000
_cell.length_b   1.000
_cell.length_c   1.000
_cell.angle_alpha   90.00
_cell.angle_beta   90.00
_cell.angle_gamma   90.00
#
_symmetry.space_group_name_H-M   'P 1'
#
loop_
_entity.id
_entity.type
_entity.pdbx_description
1 polymer ?
#
loop_
_entity_poly.entity_id
_entity_poly.type
_entity_poly.pdbx_seq_one_letter_code
_entity_poly.pdbx_strand_id
1 'polypeptide(L)'
;MNSYGLFAVMTTERLEIQVEGSDDGVTWRAYEFPYKPGDLRRAPPIVEPHQPRLDWQMWFAALGSYQQNPWFTNFMIRLLEGEPGVLKLMQYNPFPNAPPKWIRARLFLYRFTKWGQPGWWTREERGIYFPRVRLSQ
;
A
#
# COMPACT_ATOMS: atom_id res chain seq x y z
N MET A 1 16.80 -0.06 30.21
CA MET A 1 17.21 0.90 29.16
C MET A 1 15.92 1.46 28.57
N ASN A 2 15.53 2.68 28.94
CA ASN A 2 14.28 3.29 28.48
C ASN A 2 14.61 4.28 27.37
N SER A 3 14.26 3.94 26.13
CA SER A 3 14.36 4.83 24.99
C SER A 3 13.18 5.81 25.01
N TYR A 4 13.44 7.10 25.25
CA TYR A 4 12.44 8.16 25.17
C TYR A 4 12.46 8.80 23.77
N GLY A 5 11.31 8.82 23.11
CA GLY A 5 11.09 9.44 21.79
C GLY A 5 10.06 8.66 20.97
N LEU A 6 9.16 9.36 20.25
CA LEU A 6 8.12 8.73 19.41
C LEU A 6 8.72 7.82 18.31
N PHE A 7 9.98 8.07 17.92
CA PHE A 7 10.79 7.27 17.01
C PHE A 7 12.24 7.15 17.50
N ALA A 8 12.46 6.36 18.54
CA ALA A 8 13.82 6.15 19.07
C ALA A 8 14.79 5.48 18.07
N VAL A 9 14.26 4.83 17.03
CA VAL A 9 15.00 4.30 15.88
C VAL A 9 14.24 4.69 14.62
N MET A 10 14.92 5.38 13.69
CA MET A 10 14.36 5.76 12.39
C MET A 10 14.63 4.67 11.36
N THR A 11 13.64 4.35 10.54
CA THR A 11 13.80 3.46 9.37
C THR A 11 14.58 4.19 8.29
N THR A 12 15.67 3.60 7.79
CA THR A 12 16.46 4.15 6.69
C THR A 12 15.95 3.72 5.30
N GLU A 13 15.02 2.77 5.28
CA GLU A 13 14.42 2.22 4.06
C GLU A 13 12.95 2.57 3.95
N ARG A 14 12.48 2.78 2.71
CA ARG A 14 11.07 3.07 2.40
C ARG A 14 10.41 1.83 1.81
N LEU A 15 10.00 0.92 2.68
CA LEU A 15 9.17 -0.22 2.28
C LEU A 15 7.73 0.23 2.08
N GLU A 16 7.14 -0.21 0.97
CA GLU A 16 5.78 0.14 0.55
C GLU A 16 5.01 -1.10 0.17
N ILE A 17 3.84 -1.26 0.78
CA ILE A 17 2.89 -2.30 0.41
C ILE A 17 2.08 -1.79 -0.78
N GLN A 18 2.09 -2.55 -1.88
CA GLN A 18 1.22 -2.35 -3.03
C GLN A 18 0.07 -3.34 -2.97
N VAL A 19 -1.16 -2.84 -2.87
CA VAL A 19 -2.38 -3.65 -2.88
C VAL A 19 -2.86 -3.81 -4.31
N GLU A 20 -3.11 -5.04 -4.73
CA GLU A 20 -3.52 -5.36 -6.09
C GLU A 20 -4.79 -6.21 -6.08
N GLY A 21 -5.72 -5.88 -6.96
CA GLY A 21 -6.88 -6.72 -7.28
C GLY A 21 -6.73 -7.40 -8.63
N SER A 22 -7.53 -8.44 -8.88
CA SER A 22 -7.59 -9.15 -10.14
C SER A 22 -8.96 -9.81 -10.37
N ASP A 23 -9.44 -9.82 -11.61
CA ASP A 23 -10.68 -10.49 -12.00
C ASP A 23 -10.47 -11.95 -12.44
N ASP A 24 -9.26 -12.26 -12.92
CA ASP A 24 -8.89 -13.55 -13.52
C ASP A 24 -7.83 -14.31 -12.68
N GLY A 25 -7.21 -13.64 -11.70
CA GLY A 25 -6.11 -14.17 -10.89
C GLY A 25 -4.74 -14.15 -11.59
N VAL A 26 -4.67 -13.58 -12.80
CA VAL A 26 -3.47 -13.52 -13.66
C VAL A 26 -3.06 -12.07 -13.91
N THR A 27 -4.01 -11.21 -14.26
CA THR A 27 -3.82 -9.79 -14.53
C THR A 27 -4.10 -8.99 -13.27
N TRP A 28 -3.07 -8.35 -12.72
CA TRP A 28 -3.13 -7.63 -11.45
C TRP A 28 -3.09 -6.12 -11.66
N ARG A 29 -4.00 -5.40 -11.02
CA ARG A 29 -4.09 -3.94 -11.08
C ARG A 29 -4.00 -3.36 -9.68
N ALA A 30 -3.17 -2.34 -9.51
CA ALA A 30 -2.89 -1.74 -8.21
C ALA A 30 -3.94 -0.69 -7.83
N TYR A 31 -4.33 -0.70 -6.56
CA TYR A 31 -4.98 0.46 -5.94
C TYR A 31 -3.91 1.50 -5.63
N GLU A 32 -4.20 2.77 -5.93
CA GLU A 32 -3.29 3.87 -5.58
C GLU A 32 -3.82 4.64 -4.37
N PHE A 33 -2.88 5.09 -3.55
CA PHE A 33 -3.14 5.80 -2.31
C PHE A 33 -2.80 7.29 -2.49
N PRO A 34 -3.50 8.18 -1.78
CA PRO A 34 -3.37 9.62 -1.97
C PRO A 34 -2.01 10.19 -1.59
N TYR A 35 -1.37 9.69 -0.53
CA TYR A 35 -0.24 10.39 0.10
C TYR A 35 1.04 9.56 0.24
N LYS A 36 0.97 8.23 0.27
CA LYS A 36 2.17 7.37 0.22
C LYS A 36 2.71 7.20 -1.21
N PRO A 37 3.99 6.81 -1.40
CA PRO A 37 4.51 6.41 -2.71
C PRO A 37 3.67 5.30 -3.38
N GLY A 38 3.58 5.40 -4.70
CA GLY A 38 2.78 4.54 -5.58
C GLY A 38 3.36 4.57 -6.99
N ASP A 39 2.72 5.32 -7.89
CA ASP A 39 3.26 5.64 -9.22
C ASP A 39 4.68 6.24 -9.14
N LEU A 40 5.60 5.65 -9.90
CA LEU A 40 7.01 6.04 -9.98
C LEU A 40 7.21 7.45 -10.55
N ARG A 41 6.25 7.95 -11.32
CA ARG A 41 6.29 9.29 -11.93
C ARG A 41 5.63 10.36 -11.06
N ARG A 42 5.01 10.00 -9.95
CA ARG A 42 4.34 10.95 -9.07
C ARG A 42 5.30 11.51 -8.02
N ALA A 43 5.40 12.84 -7.95
CA ALA A 43 6.14 13.51 -6.91
C ALA A 43 5.54 13.20 -5.51
N PRO A 44 6.36 13.10 -4.44
CA PRO A 44 5.82 13.09 -3.09
C PRO A 44 5.00 14.36 -2.83
N PRO A 45 3.78 14.25 -2.28
CA PRO A 45 2.97 15.41 -1.96
C PRO A 45 3.45 16.07 -0.65
N ILE A 46 3.19 17.38 -0.51
CA ILE A 46 3.21 18.06 0.78
C ILE A 46 1.84 17.80 1.43
N VAL A 47 1.83 17.15 2.58
CA VAL A 47 0.60 16.65 3.21
C VAL A 47 0.21 17.40 4.49
N GLU A 48 1.15 18.10 5.13
CA GLU A 48 0.80 18.90 6.32
C GLU A 48 -0.19 20.02 5.97
N PRO A 49 -1.19 20.30 6.82
CA PRO A 49 -1.42 19.77 8.18
C PRO A 49 -2.30 18.51 8.25
N HIS A 50 -2.66 17.91 7.12
CA HIS A 50 -3.48 16.70 7.07
C HIS A 50 -2.68 15.47 7.56
N GLN A 51 -3.33 14.61 8.34
CA GLN A 51 -2.74 13.36 8.83
C GLN A 51 -3.44 12.16 8.17
N PRO A 52 -2.89 11.62 7.07
CA PRO A 52 -3.56 10.57 6.32
C PRO A 52 -3.45 9.23 7.05
N ARG A 53 -4.46 8.93 7.88
CA ARG A 53 -4.41 7.79 8.81
C ARG A 53 -4.15 6.46 8.12
N LEU A 54 -4.76 6.18 6.96
CA LEU A 54 -4.57 4.92 6.26
C LEU A 54 -3.16 4.81 5.66
N ASP A 55 -2.72 5.79 4.86
CA ASP A 55 -1.38 5.84 4.29
C ASP A 55 -0.28 5.74 5.36
N TRP A 56 -0.52 6.36 6.52
CA TRP A 56 0.36 6.29 7.68
C TRP A 56 0.38 4.91 8.32
N GLN A 57 -0.79 4.27 8.51
CA GLN A 57 -0.87 2.89 8.99
C GLN A 57 -0.19 1.91 8.03
N MET A 58 -0.26 2.14 6.71
CA MET A 58 0.42 1.33 5.70
C MET A 58 1.94 1.36 5.86
N TRP A 59 2.52 2.52 6.22
CA TRP A 59 3.96 2.63 6.50
C TRP A 59 4.37 1.76 7.68
N PHE A 60 3.61 1.78 8.78
CA PHE A 60 3.88 0.90 9.93
C PHE A 60 3.68 -0.59 9.59
N ALA A 61 2.62 -0.92 8.85
CA ALA A 61 2.36 -2.30 8.44
C ALA A 61 3.52 -2.89 7.65
N ALA A 62 4.17 -2.09 6.79
CA ALA A 62 5.32 -2.52 6.00
C ALA A 62 6.57 -2.90 6.83
N LEU A 63 6.62 -2.54 8.12
CA LEU A 63 7.71 -2.88 9.04
C LEU A 63 7.54 -4.25 9.70
N GLY A 64 6.38 -4.88 9.54
CA GLY A 64 6.06 -6.19 10.11
C GLY A 64 5.42 -7.11 9.08
N SER A 65 4.64 -8.06 9.56
CA SER A 65 3.83 -8.95 8.70
C SER A 65 2.34 -8.62 8.76
N TYR A 66 1.57 -9.08 7.77
CA TYR A 66 0.13 -8.87 7.78
C TYR A 66 -0.57 -9.56 8.97
N GLN A 67 0.00 -10.65 9.50
CA GLN A 67 -0.52 -11.35 10.67
C GLN A 67 -0.40 -10.50 11.95
N GLN A 68 0.63 -9.66 12.04
CA GLN A 68 0.80 -8.69 13.12
C GLN A 68 -0.08 -7.45 12.96
N ASN A 69 -0.73 -7.30 11.81
CA ASN A 69 -1.59 -6.17 11.45
C ASN A 69 -3.01 -6.65 11.09
N PRO A 70 -3.84 -7.12 12.04
CA PRO A 70 -5.17 -7.67 11.76
C PRO A 70 -6.10 -6.71 10.98
N TRP A 71 -5.93 -5.40 11.20
CA TRP A 71 -6.66 -4.37 10.47
C TRP A 71 -6.43 -4.45 8.95
N PHE A 72 -5.22 -4.83 8.54
CA PHE A 72 -4.85 -4.93 7.13
C PHE A 72 -5.63 -6.06 6.45
N THR A 73 -5.76 -7.21 7.11
CA THR A 73 -6.57 -8.32 6.59
C THR A 73 -8.02 -7.91 6.40
N ASN A 74 -8.62 -7.21 7.37
CA ASN A 74 -9.99 -6.69 7.21
C ASN A 74 -10.07 -5.65 6.08
N PHE A 75 -9.08 -4.76 5.95
CA PHE A 75 -8.99 -3.82 4.83
C PHE A 75 -8.98 -4.54 3.46
N MET A 76 -8.21 -5.61 3.31
CA MET A 76 -8.18 -6.44 2.09
C MET A 76 -9.54 -7.10 1.80
N ILE A 77 -10.23 -7.59 2.84
CA ILE A 77 -11.58 -8.16 2.71
C ILE A 77 -12.58 -7.09 2.25
N ARG A 78 -12.55 -5.90 2.84
CA ARG A 78 -13.46 -4.80 2.45
C ARG A 78 -13.24 -4.32 1.02
N LEU A 79 -12.00 -4.38 0.52
CA LEU A 79 -11.71 -4.15 -0.90
C LEU A 79 -12.31 -5.24 -1.80
N LEU A 80 -12.23 -6.52 -1.40
CA LEU A 80 -12.88 -7.64 -2.12
C LEU A 80 -14.42 -7.55 -2.10
N GLU A 81 -15.00 -6.99 -1.05
CA GLU A 81 -16.44 -6.75 -0.96
C GLU A 81 -16.88 -5.48 -1.73
N GLY A 82 -15.94 -4.64 -2.15
CA GLY A 82 -16.24 -3.36 -2.80
C GLY A 82 -16.86 -2.33 -1.86
N GLU A 83 -16.48 -2.35 -0.58
CA GLU A 83 -17.08 -1.50 0.45
C GLU A 83 -16.84 0.00 0.13
N PRO A 84 -17.91 0.81 -0.06
CA PRO A 84 -17.77 2.19 -0.54
C PRO A 84 -16.96 3.11 0.38
N GLY A 85 -17.01 2.93 1.70
CA GLY A 85 -16.24 3.70 2.67
C GLY A 85 -14.73 3.51 2.51
N VAL A 86 -14.28 2.28 2.31
CA VAL A 86 -12.88 1.91 2.07
C VAL A 86 -12.43 2.37 0.69
N LEU A 87 -13.27 2.19 -0.35
CA LEU A 87 -12.94 2.64 -1.70
C LEU A 87 -12.72 4.16 -1.78
N LYS A 88 -13.46 4.95 -0.98
CA LYS A 88 -13.26 6.41 -0.87
C LYS A 88 -11.91 6.82 -0.29
N LEU A 89 -11.20 5.91 0.39
CA LEU A 89 -9.85 6.15 0.91
C LEU A 89 -8.78 5.97 -0.19
N MET A 90 -9.12 5.35 -1.31
CA MET A 90 -8.21 5.13 -2.43
C MET A 90 -8.20 6.36 -3.35
N GLN A 91 -7.03 6.74 -3.84
CA GLN A 91 -6.94 7.74 -4.90
C GLN A 91 -7.38 7.17 -6.25
N TYR A 92 -7.04 5.90 -6.51
CA TYR A 92 -7.44 5.21 -7.73
C TYR A 92 -7.94 3.81 -7.40
N ASN A 93 -9.15 3.51 -7.88
CA ASN A 93 -9.74 2.19 -7.86
C ASN A 93 -9.75 1.60 -9.29
N PRO A 94 -8.97 0.55 -9.58
CA PRO A 94 -8.96 -0.10 -10.90
C PRO A 94 -10.22 -0.92 -11.21
N PHE A 95 -11.15 -1.06 -10.26
CA PHE A 95 -12.35 -1.89 -10.33
C PHE A 95 -13.62 -1.04 -10.08
N PRO A 96 -14.00 -0.13 -11.01
CA PRO A 96 -15.11 0.80 -10.80
C PRO A 96 -16.51 0.16 -10.91
N ASN A 97 -16.63 -0.93 -11.67
CA ASN A 97 -17.93 -1.53 -12.00
C ASN A 97 -18.34 -2.66 -11.05
N ALA A 98 -17.37 -3.44 -10.57
CA ALA A 98 -17.55 -4.55 -9.64
C ALA A 98 -16.24 -4.79 -8.90
N PRO A 99 -16.25 -5.22 -7.63
CA PRO A 99 -15.03 -5.51 -6.90
C PRO A 99 -14.25 -6.67 -7.51
N PRO A 100 -12.92 -6.73 -7.30
CA PRO A 100 -12.09 -7.79 -7.85
C PRO A 100 -12.45 -9.15 -7.24
N LYS A 101 -12.29 -10.23 -8.02
CA LYS A 101 -12.47 -11.60 -7.52
C LYS A 101 -11.31 -12.07 -6.64
N TRP A 102 -10.13 -11.51 -6.85
CA TRP A 102 -8.91 -11.86 -6.14
C TRP A 102 -8.21 -10.62 -5.65
N ILE A 103 -7.55 -10.72 -4.50
CA ILE A 103 -6.71 -9.65 -3.96
C ILE A 103 -5.38 -10.24 -3.47
N ARG A 104 -4.32 -9.44 -3.53
CA ARG A 104 -3.02 -9.73 -2.93
C ARG A 104 -2.31 -8.43 -2.56
N ALA A 105 -1.21 -8.53 -1.81
CA ALA A 105 -0.32 -7.40 -1.63
C ALA A 105 1.14 -7.79 -1.78
N ARG A 106 1.91 -6.91 -2.41
CA ARG A 106 3.36 -7.07 -2.64
C ARG A 106 4.12 -6.01 -1.86
N LEU A 107 5.32 -6.36 -1.44
CA LEU A 107 6.22 -5.45 -0.75
C LEU A 107 7.28 -4.94 -1.74
N PHE A 108 7.48 -3.65 -1.78
CA PHE A 108 8.49 -3.00 -2.61
C PHE A 108 9.37 -2.10 -1.76
N LEU A 109 10.66 -2.06 -2.06
CA LEU A 109 11.57 -1.04 -1.56
C LEU A 109 11.59 0.13 -2.55
N TYR A 110 11.15 1.30 -2.11
CA TYR A 110 11.18 2.54 -2.88
C TYR A 110 12.44 3.33 -2.59
N ARG A 111 13.02 3.94 -3.63
CA ARG A 111 14.14 4.89 -3.53
C ARG A 111 13.87 6.06 -4.46
N PHE A 112 14.32 7.26 -4.09
CA PHE A 112 14.31 8.38 -5.01
C PHE A 112 15.18 8.08 -6.23
N THR A 113 14.74 8.54 -7.40
CA THR A 113 15.56 8.54 -8.60
C THR A 113 16.79 9.43 -8.42
N LYS A 114 17.86 9.11 -9.14
CA LYS A 114 19.04 9.99 -9.21
C LYS A 114 18.78 11.13 -10.20
N TRP A 115 19.50 12.22 -10.03
CA TRP A 115 19.45 13.34 -10.97
C TRP A 115 19.71 12.87 -12.41
N GLY A 116 18.90 13.35 -13.37
CA GLY A 116 18.95 12.94 -14.78
C GLY A 116 18.19 11.65 -15.12
N GLN A 117 17.65 10.90 -14.14
CA GLN A 117 16.78 9.75 -14.41
C GLN A 117 15.30 10.18 -14.50
N PRO A 118 14.48 9.52 -15.34
CA PRO A 118 13.06 9.83 -15.45
C PRO A 118 12.26 9.37 -14.20
N GLY A 119 11.25 10.14 -13.82
CA GLY A 119 10.38 9.86 -12.67
C GLY A 119 10.96 10.31 -11.33
N TRP A 120 10.20 10.10 -10.27
CA TRP A 120 10.56 10.46 -8.89
C TRP A 120 11.06 9.27 -8.08
N TRP A 121 10.62 8.06 -8.44
CA TRP A 121 10.92 6.85 -7.69
C TRP A 121 11.46 5.74 -8.58
N THR A 122 12.35 4.95 -8.01
CA THR A 122 12.63 3.58 -8.43
C THR A 122 12.09 2.64 -7.37
N ARG A 123 11.73 1.42 -7.77
CA ARG A 123 11.31 0.40 -6.82
C ARG A 123 11.91 -0.95 -7.15
N GLU A 124 12.13 -1.73 -6.11
CA GLU A 124 12.59 -3.11 -6.20
C GLU A 124 11.63 -3.99 -5.41
N GLU A 125 11.19 -5.10 -6.00
CA GLU A 125 10.31 -6.02 -5.28
C GLU A 125 11.07 -6.75 -4.18
N ARG A 126 10.44 -6.88 -3.02
CA ARG A 126 10.96 -7.62 -1.86
C ARG A 126 10.21 -8.92 -1.61
N GLY A 127 9.01 -9.05 -2.15
CA GLY A 127 8.23 -10.29 -2.12
C GLY A 127 6.74 -10.06 -1.91
N ILE A 128 6.06 -11.11 -1.46
CA ILE A 128 4.63 -11.10 -1.16
C ILE A 128 4.44 -10.64 0.28
N TYR A 129 3.67 -9.56 0.48
CA TYR A 129 3.26 -9.10 1.82
C TYR A 129 2.00 -9.81 2.29
N PHE A 130 1.01 -9.98 1.40
CA PHE A 130 -0.25 -10.65 1.70
C PHE A 130 -0.59 -11.63 0.56
N PRO A 131 -0.92 -12.89 0.87
CA PRO A 131 -1.11 -13.92 -0.13
C PRO A 131 -2.29 -13.61 -1.06
N ARG A 132 -2.31 -14.28 -2.21
CA ARG A 132 -3.48 -14.27 -3.10
C ARG A 132 -4.65 -14.96 -2.40
N VAL A 133 -5.76 -14.24 -2.22
CA VAL A 133 -7.00 -14.77 -1.65
C VAL A 133 -8.22 -14.31 -2.46
N ARG A 134 -9.36 -14.95 -2.21
CA ARG A 134 -10.70 -14.58 -2.68
C ARG A 134 -11.70 -14.85 -1.56
N LEU A 135 -12.89 -14.25 -1.64
CA LEU A 135 -13.99 -14.62 -0.74
C LEU A 135 -14.41 -16.07 -0.99
N SER A 136 -14.73 -16.79 0.09
CA SER A 136 -15.38 -18.10 -0.03
C SER A 136 -16.76 -17.91 -0.67
N GLN A 137 -17.09 -18.78 -1.62
CA GLN A 137 -18.44 -18.88 -2.18
C GLN A 137 -19.39 -19.47 -1.15
#